data_AF-A0A8R7TKG8-F1
#
_entry.id   AF-A0A8R7TKG8-F1
#
_cell.length_a   1.000
_cell.length_b   1.000
_cell.length_c   1.000
_cell.angle_alpha   90.00
_cell.angle_beta   90.00
_cell.angle_gamma   90.00
#
_symmetry.space_group_name_H-M   'P 1'
#
loop_
_entity.id
_entity.type
_entity.pdbx_description
1 polymer ?
#
loop_
_entity_poly.entity_id
_entity_poly.type
_entity_poly.pdbx_seq_one_letter_code
_entity_poly.pdbx_strand_id
1 'polypeptide(L)'
;IASGKTMQEALQVTKILAEDCRSKGTAFRLGAVLKDVLEKFLPDDLHISCNGRIRVAITQLSWRPRGLLVDQFDSKEDVISAIITSSFIPGYLAPRPATLFRNRLCVDGGLTLFMPPTSASETVRICAFPAGRLGLQGIGISPDCNPENRATPRQLFNWALEPAEDEVLDKLYELGYQDAAVWAEQNPPESTVKIEQLGTD
;
A
#
# COMPACT_ATOMS: atom_id res chain seq x y z
N ILE A 1 11.19 1.11 0.06
CA ILE A 1 11.89 0.44 -1.06
C ILE A 1 12.38 1.43 -2.12
N ALA A 2 11.51 2.05 -2.94
CA ALA A 2 11.98 2.99 -3.99
C ALA A 2 12.79 4.18 -3.41
N SER A 3 12.38 4.67 -2.24
CA SER A 3 13.04 5.74 -1.48
C SER A 3 14.39 5.37 -0.84
N GLY A 4 14.87 4.13 -0.99
CA GLY A 4 16.08 3.64 -0.30
C GLY A 4 15.90 3.41 1.21
N LYS A 5 14.72 3.70 1.76
CA LYS A 5 14.39 3.48 3.18
C LYS A 5 14.13 2.02 3.50
N THR A 6 14.57 1.60 4.68
CA THR A 6 14.34 0.27 5.27
C THR A 6 12.89 0.12 5.73
N MET A 7 12.47 -1.14 5.93
CA MET A 7 11.13 -1.42 6.45
C MET A 7 11.00 -1.03 7.93
N GLN A 8 12.09 -1.07 8.69
CA GLN A 8 12.15 -0.64 10.08
C GLN A 8 11.95 0.88 10.20
N GLU A 9 12.60 1.67 9.33
CA GLU A 9 12.33 3.11 9.26
C GLU A 9 10.86 3.39 8.88
N ALA A 10 10.28 2.62 7.95
CA ALA A 10 8.87 2.75 7.60
C ALA A 10 7.92 2.43 8.76
N LEU A 11 8.25 1.42 9.58
CA LEU A 11 7.52 1.10 10.81
C LEU A 11 7.59 2.27 11.81
N GLN A 12 8.79 2.82 12.03
CA GLN A 12 8.97 3.95 12.94
C GLN A 12 8.17 5.18 12.50
N VAL A 13 8.14 5.45 11.19
CA VAL A 13 7.34 6.54 10.62
C VAL A 13 5.84 6.30 10.77
N THR A 14 5.39 5.05 10.59
CA THR A 14 4.00 4.65 10.86
C THR A 14 3.61 4.92 12.32
N LYS A 15 4.51 4.62 13.27
CA LYS A 15 4.29 4.91 14.70
C LYS A 15 4.22 6.41 15.00
N ILE A 16 5.08 7.22 14.38
CA ILE A 16 5.03 8.69 14.50
C ILE A 16 3.69 9.24 14.01
N LEU A 17 3.21 8.76 12.86
CA LEU A 17 1.90 9.11 12.33
C LEU A 17 0.77 8.67 13.28
N ALA A 18 0.82 7.42 13.76
CA ALA A 18 -0.16 6.86 14.66
C ALA A 18 -0.25 7.64 15.98
N GLU A 19 0.90 8.00 16.57
CA GLU A 19 0.97 8.78 17.81
C GLU A 19 0.36 10.19 17.65
N ASP A 20 0.60 10.89 16.53
CA ASP A 20 -0.07 12.18 16.28
C ASP A 20 -1.59 12.01 16.17
N CYS A 21 -2.05 10.95 15.49
CA CYS A 21 -3.47 10.67 15.35
C CYS A 21 -4.13 10.25 16.67
N ARG A 22 -3.47 9.44 17.52
CA ARG A 22 -3.97 9.07 18.86
C ARG A 22 -4.05 10.29 19.77
N SER A 23 -3.02 11.13 19.78
CA SER A 23 -2.91 12.27 20.71
C SER A 23 -3.80 13.47 20.33
N LYS A 24 -4.04 13.69 19.04
CA LYS A 24 -4.73 14.90 18.53
C LYS A 24 -5.96 14.60 17.66
N GLY A 25 -6.31 13.33 17.51
CA GLY A 25 -7.47 12.85 16.74
C GLY A 25 -7.20 12.65 15.24
N THR A 26 -7.84 11.64 14.66
CA THR A 26 -7.68 11.22 13.25
C THR A 26 -8.55 12.03 12.29
N ALA A 27 -9.80 12.28 12.68
CA ALA A 27 -10.84 12.81 11.80
C ALA A 27 -10.45 14.13 11.13
N PHE A 28 -10.57 14.19 9.80
CA PHE A 28 -10.28 15.37 8.97
C PHE A 28 -8.83 15.87 8.97
N ARG A 29 -7.94 15.24 9.74
CA ARG A 29 -6.53 15.61 9.89
C ARG A 29 -5.58 14.61 9.22
N LEU A 30 -5.97 13.33 9.15
CA LEU A 30 -5.11 12.24 8.69
C LEU A 30 -4.38 12.55 7.38
N GLY A 31 -5.08 13.09 6.37
CA GLY A 31 -4.44 13.43 5.09
C GLY A 31 -3.35 14.50 5.20
N ALA A 32 -3.53 15.50 6.07
CA ALA A 32 -2.52 16.54 6.29
C ALA A 32 -1.32 16.00 7.08
N VAL A 33 -1.57 15.24 8.15
CA VAL A 33 -0.50 14.64 8.96
C VAL A 33 0.32 13.64 8.14
N LEU A 34 -0.36 12.79 7.35
CA LEU A 34 0.31 11.86 6.44
C LEU A 34 1.20 12.60 5.43
N LYS A 35 0.70 13.70 4.84
CA LYS A 35 1.48 14.52 3.92
C LYS A 35 2.74 15.08 4.58
N ASP A 36 2.60 15.71 5.75
CA ASP A 36 3.72 16.30 6.50
C ASP A 36 4.79 15.26 6.85
N VAL A 37 4.36 14.06 7.24
CA VAL A 37 5.25 12.94 7.57
C VAL A 37 6.01 12.46 6.33
N LEU A 38 5.32 12.27 5.20
CA LEU A 38 5.93 11.85 3.95
C LEU A 38 6.92 12.90 3.41
N GLU A 39 6.59 14.19 3.50
CA GLU A 39 7.46 15.29 3.07
C GLU A 39 8.78 15.32 3.86
N LYS A 40 8.74 15.06 5.17
CA LYS A 40 9.94 15.03 6.02
C LYS A 40 10.77 13.76 5.82
N PHE A 41 10.12 12.63 5.58
CA PHE A 41 10.78 11.33 5.60
C PHE A 41 11.36 10.90 4.24
N LEU A 42 10.71 11.30 3.14
CA LEU A 42 11.11 10.88 1.80
C LEU A 42 12.19 11.81 1.21
N PRO A 43 13.13 11.27 0.41
CA PRO A 43 14.19 12.07 -0.21
C PRO A 43 13.64 12.97 -1.33
N ASP A 44 14.27 14.12 -1.58
CA ASP A 44 13.79 15.12 -2.55
C ASP A 44 13.78 14.64 -4.01
N ASP A 45 14.65 13.69 -4.34
CA ASP A 45 14.76 13.06 -5.66
C ASP A 45 13.90 11.78 -5.79
N LEU A 46 12.97 11.52 -4.86
CA LEU A 46 12.12 10.33 -4.82
C LEU A 46 11.48 9.99 -6.17
N HIS A 47 11.00 10.99 -6.91
CA HIS A 47 10.33 10.83 -8.19
C HIS A 47 11.20 10.12 -9.24
N ILE A 48 12.51 10.41 -9.27
CA ILE A 48 13.49 9.73 -10.15
C ILE A 48 13.51 8.24 -9.83
N SER A 49 13.52 7.92 -8.53
CA SER A 49 13.53 6.54 -8.07
C SER A 49 12.19 5.83 -8.33
N CYS A 50 11.06 6.52 -8.28
CA CYS A 50 9.75 5.92 -8.45
C CYS A 50 9.39 5.67 -9.92
N ASN A 51 9.82 6.54 -10.84
CA ASN A 51 9.44 6.47 -12.26
C ASN A 51 9.79 5.12 -12.89
N GLY A 52 8.80 4.49 -13.51
CA GLY A 52 8.94 3.16 -14.13
C GLY A 52 9.03 1.98 -13.16
N ARG A 53 9.13 2.21 -11.85
CA ARG A 53 9.20 1.15 -10.82
C ARG A 53 7.98 1.07 -9.91
N ILE A 54 7.32 2.21 -9.67
CA ILE A 54 6.15 2.31 -8.80
C ILE A 54 4.94 2.73 -9.63
N ARG A 55 3.80 2.08 -9.40
CA ARG A 55 2.51 2.48 -9.94
C ARG A 55 1.54 2.73 -8.79
N VAL A 56 0.93 3.90 -8.78
CA VAL A 56 -0.04 4.31 -7.75
C VAL A 56 -1.43 4.30 -8.35
N ALA A 57 -2.33 3.48 -7.78
CA ALA A 57 -3.71 3.41 -8.23
C ALA A 57 -4.54 4.55 -7.63
N ILE A 58 -5.28 5.27 -8.47
CA ILE A 58 -6.26 6.29 -8.05
C ILE A 58 -7.56 6.08 -8.81
N THR A 59 -8.68 6.49 -8.23
CA THR A 59 -9.96 6.50 -8.93
C THR A 59 -10.30 7.93 -9.36
N GLN A 60 -10.30 8.19 -10.66
CA GLN A 60 -10.83 9.45 -11.21
C GLN A 60 -12.35 9.42 -11.17
N LEU A 61 -12.94 10.45 -10.57
CA LEU A 61 -14.38 10.69 -10.59
C LEU A 61 -14.78 11.37 -11.90
N SER A 62 -15.79 10.79 -12.53
CA SER A 62 -16.51 11.35 -13.67
C SER A 62 -17.93 10.77 -13.66
N TRP A 63 -18.71 10.95 -14.73
CA TRP A 63 -20.01 10.27 -14.87
C TRP A 63 -19.90 8.75 -14.64
N ARG A 64 -18.77 8.15 -15.03
CA ARG A 64 -18.39 6.78 -14.64
C ARG A 64 -17.01 6.80 -13.96
N PRO A 65 -16.87 6.33 -12.71
CA PRO A 65 -15.56 6.23 -12.06
C PRO A 65 -14.58 5.40 -12.89
N ARG A 66 -13.34 5.87 -13.00
CA ARG A 66 -12.29 5.20 -13.78
C ARG A 66 -11.02 5.06 -12.95
N GLY A 67 -10.50 3.84 -12.86
CA GLY A 67 -9.18 3.58 -12.29
C GLY A 67 -8.07 4.09 -13.21
N LEU A 68 -7.09 4.77 -12.62
CA LEU A 68 -5.86 5.21 -13.26
C LEU A 68 -4.67 4.64 -12.49
N LEU A 69 -3.61 4.29 -13.22
CA LEU A 69 -2.30 3.95 -12.66
C LEU A 69 -1.35 5.10 -12.98
N VAL A 70 -0.86 5.77 -11.95
CA VAL A 70 0.14 6.83 -12.06
C VAL A 70 1.51 6.19 -11.88
N ASP A 71 2.35 6.24 -12.92
CA ASP A 71 3.66 5.59 -12.94
C ASP A 71 4.81 6.49 -13.41
N GLN A 72 4.49 7.76 -13.68
CA GLN A 72 5.41 8.84 -14.00
C GLN A 72 5.09 10.03 -13.11
N PHE A 73 6.12 10.58 -12.48
CA PHE A 73 6.08 11.61 -11.46
C PHE A 73 7.07 12.72 -11.80
N ASP A 74 6.63 13.96 -11.68
CA ASP A 74 7.41 15.14 -12.07
C ASP A 74 8.27 15.69 -10.92
N SER A 75 7.88 15.41 -9.66
CA SER A 75 8.60 15.84 -8.45
C SER A 75 8.24 14.98 -7.24
N LYS A 76 8.94 15.16 -6.11
CA LYS A 76 8.60 14.52 -4.83
C LYS A 76 7.16 14.85 -4.40
N GLU A 77 6.76 16.11 -4.54
CA GLU A 77 5.42 16.59 -4.18
C GLU A 77 4.34 15.91 -5.03
N ASP A 78 4.62 15.65 -6.30
CA ASP A 78 3.71 14.95 -7.20
C ASP A 78 3.60 13.45 -6.85
N VAL A 79 4.70 12.79 -6.45
CA VAL A 79 4.65 11.42 -5.86
C VAL A 79 3.79 11.41 -4.60
N ILE A 80 4.04 12.33 -3.65
CA ILE A 80 3.30 12.41 -2.39
C ILE A 80 1.83 12.70 -2.67
N SER A 81 1.52 13.61 -3.60
CA SER A 81 0.14 13.92 -3.99
C SER A 81 -0.58 12.71 -4.58
N ALA A 82 0.11 11.88 -5.37
CA ALA A 82 -0.44 10.63 -5.88
C ALA A 82 -0.73 9.64 -4.74
N ILE A 83 0.20 9.46 -3.79
CA ILE A 83 0.03 8.58 -2.62
C ILE A 83 -1.14 9.04 -1.76
N ILE A 84 -1.21 10.32 -1.41
CA ILE A 84 -2.31 10.89 -0.62
C ILE A 84 -3.65 10.67 -1.32
N THR A 85 -3.70 10.89 -2.64
CA THR A 85 -4.91 10.65 -3.44
C THR A 85 -5.30 9.17 -3.46
N SER A 86 -4.31 8.27 -3.57
CA SER A 86 -4.51 6.82 -3.58
C SER A 86 -5.10 6.30 -2.29
N SER A 87 -4.78 6.95 -1.16
CA SER A 87 -5.34 6.65 0.17
C SER A 87 -6.55 7.51 0.55
N PHE A 88 -7.08 8.34 -0.37
CA PHE A 88 -8.15 9.30 -0.05
C PHE A 88 -9.51 8.62 0.05
N ILE A 89 -9.77 7.94 1.17
CA ILE A 89 -11.05 7.30 1.48
C ILE A 89 -12.09 8.40 1.75
N PRO A 90 -13.15 8.51 0.92
CA PRO A 90 -14.17 9.56 1.08
C PRO A 90 -14.83 9.53 2.46
N GLY A 91 -14.89 10.69 3.12
CA GLY A 91 -15.49 10.82 4.45
C GLY A 91 -14.61 10.37 5.62
N TYR A 92 -13.41 9.83 5.35
CA TYR A 92 -12.45 9.43 6.39
C TYR A 92 -11.24 10.37 6.45
N LEU A 93 -10.48 10.52 5.34
CA LEU A 93 -9.24 11.32 5.35
C LEU A 93 -9.47 12.83 5.46
N ALA A 94 -10.61 13.32 4.96
CA ALA A 94 -10.95 14.73 4.93
C ALA A 94 -12.48 14.92 4.85
N PRO A 95 -13.02 16.11 5.20
CA PRO A 95 -14.46 16.37 5.14
C PRO A 95 -14.98 16.52 3.70
N ARG A 96 -14.08 16.53 2.72
CA ARG A 96 -14.42 16.59 1.30
C ARG A 96 -14.60 15.18 0.74
N PRO A 97 -15.54 14.98 -0.20
CA PRO A 97 -15.81 13.66 -0.78
C PRO A 97 -14.74 13.21 -1.79
N ALA A 98 -13.87 14.12 -2.24
CA ALA A 98 -12.79 13.86 -3.19
C ALA A 98 -11.67 14.90 -3.06
N THR A 99 -10.53 14.60 -3.69
CA THR A 99 -9.35 15.49 -3.79
C THR A 99 -9.00 15.78 -5.25
N LEU A 100 -8.17 16.80 -5.48
CA LEU A 100 -7.65 17.11 -6.82
C LEU A 100 -6.24 16.50 -6.98
N PHE A 101 -6.06 15.72 -8.04
CA PHE A 101 -4.75 15.25 -8.49
C PHE A 101 -4.58 15.59 -9.97
N ARG A 102 -3.55 16.39 -10.31
CA ARG A 102 -3.30 16.87 -11.68
C ARG A 102 -4.56 17.40 -12.39
N ASN A 103 -5.29 18.28 -11.70
CA ASN A 103 -6.56 18.90 -12.15
C ASN A 103 -7.71 17.91 -12.42
N ARG A 104 -7.65 16.69 -11.85
CA ARG A 104 -8.72 15.70 -11.92
C ARG A 104 -9.27 15.47 -10.52
N LEU A 105 -10.59 15.37 -10.41
CA LEU A 105 -11.25 14.99 -9.16
C LEU A 105 -11.06 13.49 -8.95
N CYS A 106 -10.46 13.10 -7.83
CA CYS A 106 -10.03 11.74 -7.55
C CYS A 106 -10.33 11.31 -6.11
N VAL A 107 -10.39 10.01 -5.89
CA VAL A 107 -10.51 9.33 -4.59
C VAL A 107 -9.57 8.12 -4.53
N ASP A 108 -9.60 7.43 -3.39
CA ASP A 108 -8.90 6.18 -3.11
C ASP A 108 -8.93 5.20 -4.29
N GLY A 109 -7.77 4.64 -4.61
CA GLY A 109 -7.61 3.72 -5.74
C GLY A 109 -8.31 2.38 -5.55
N GLY A 110 -8.51 1.98 -4.30
CA GLY A 110 -9.16 0.73 -3.90
C GLY A 110 -10.61 0.63 -4.37
N LEU A 111 -11.28 1.75 -4.64
CA LEU A 111 -12.62 1.77 -5.21
C LEU A 111 -12.70 1.11 -6.60
N THR A 112 -11.64 1.19 -7.39
CA THR A 112 -11.61 0.62 -8.76
C THR A 112 -10.54 -0.44 -8.98
N LEU A 113 -9.40 -0.33 -8.29
CA LEU A 113 -8.19 -1.11 -8.53
C LEU A 113 -7.58 -1.56 -7.19
N PHE A 114 -8.39 -2.18 -6.32
CA PHE A 114 -7.94 -2.69 -5.00
C PHE A 114 -6.70 -3.58 -5.09
N MET A 115 -6.67 -4.46 -6.12
CA MET A 115 -5.46 -5.14 -6.55
C MET A 115 -5.07 -4.63 -7.93
N PRO A 116 -4.10 -3.71 -8.05
CA PRO A 116 -3.70 -3.14 -9.33
C PRO A 116 -3.24 -4.21 -10.33
N PRO A 117 -3.61 -4.08 -11.62
CA PRO A 117 -3.13 -4.99 -12.64
C PRO A 117 -1.63 -4.81 -12.89
N THR A 118 -1.01 -5.92 -13.28
CA THR A 118 0.43 -6.03 -13.56
C THR A 118 0.62 -6.57 -14.96
N SER A 119 1.70 -6.15 -15.61
CA SER A 119 2.13 -6.64 -16.92
C SER A 119 3.33 -7.60 -16.82
N ALA A 120 3.81 -7.88 -15.61
CA ALA A 120 4.91 -8.80 -15.39
C ALA A 120 4.46 -10.24 -15.61
N SER A 121 5.35 -11.08 -16.14
CA SER A 121 5.13 -12.52 -16.32
C SER A 121 4.80 -13.22 -15.00
N GLU A 122 5.41 -12.75 -13.92
CA GLU A 122 5.18 -13.22 -12.57
C GLU A 122 4.90 -12.03 -11.66
N THR A 123 3.98 -12.21 -10.71
CA THR A 123 3.67 -11.17 -9.73
C THR A 123 3.24 -11.79 -8.42
N VAL A 124 3.96 -11.42 -7.36
CA VAL A 124 3.57 -11.72 -5.98
C VAL A 124 2.60 -10.64 -5.53
N ARG A 125 1.34 -11.03 -5.30
CA ARG A 125 0.31 -10.14 -4.75
C ARG A 125 0.31 -10.25 -3.23
N ILE A 126 0.25 -9.11 -2.55
CA ILE A 126 0.29 -9.02 -1.09
C ILE A 126 -1.01 -8.38 -0.59
N CYS A 127 -1.62 -8.95 0.44
CA CYS A 127 -2.79 -8.37 1.10
C CYS A 127 -2.60 -8.37 2.62
N ALA A 128 -2.82 -7.23 3.27
CA ALA A 128 -2.73 -7.10 4.73
C ALA A 128 -3.94 -7.73 5.47
N PHE A 129 -4.96 -8.17 4.73
CA PHE A 129 -6.14 -8.84 5.26
C PHE A 129 -6.19 -10.31 4.81
N PRO A 130 -6.90 -11.18 5.54
CA PRO A 130 -7.18 -12.55 5.09
C PRO A 130 -7.84 -12.55 3.70
N ALA A 131 -7.07 -12.90 2.67
CA ALA A 131 -7.47 -12.78 1.26
C ALA A 131 -8.68 -13.65 0.93
N GLY A 132 -8.71 -14.89 1.44
CA GLY A 132 -9.81 -15.82 1.25
C GLY A 132 -11.14 -15.29 1.81
N ARG A 133 -11.10 -14.53 2.91
CA ARG A 133 -12.30 -13.90 3.48
C ARG A 133 -12.81 -12.72 2.66
N LEU A 134 -11.92 -12.04 1.95
CA LEU A 134 -12.28 -10.95 1.04
C LEU A 134 -12.64 -11.44 -0.37
N GLY A 135 -12.60 -12.76 -0.61
CA GLY A 135 -12.83 -13.34 -1.94
C GLY A 135 -11.75 -12.97 -2.97
N LEU A 136 -10.58 -12.51 -2.52
CA LEU A 136 -9.47 -12.14 -3.39
C LEU A 136 -8.75 -13.40 -3.87
N GLN A 137 -8.57 -13.51 -5.17
CA GLN A 137 -7.87 -14.63 -5.80
C GLN A 137 -6.44 -14.25 -6.19
N GLY A 138 -5.55 -15.25 -6.23
CA GLY A 138 -4.17 -15.08 -6.67
C GLY A 138 -3.34 -14.15 -5.78
N ILE A 139 -3.68 -14.07 -4.48
CA ILE A 139 -2.86 -13.44 -3.45
C ILE A 139 -1.79 -14.43 -3.01
N GLY A 140 -0.53 -14.01 -3.07
CA GLY A 140 0.61 -14.82 -2.63
C GLY A 140 0.83 -14.70 -1.13
N ILE A 141 1.02 -13.47 -0.64
CA ILE A 141 1.34 -13.20 0.76
C ILE A 141 0.12 -12.55 1.43
N SER A 142 -0.38 -13.17 2.50
CA SER A 142 -1.44 -12.61 3.35
C SER A 142 -1.48 -13.33 4.70
N PRO A 143 -2.27 -12.85 5.67
CA PRO A 143 -2.49 -13.57 6.93
C PRO A 143 -3.00 -15.01 6.79
N ASP A 144 -3.53 -15.40 5.62
CA ASP A 144 -3.92 -16.79 5.35
C ASP A 144 -2.73 -17.75 5.26
N CYS A 145 -1.50 -17.23 5.02
CA CYS A 145 -0.28 -18.03 4.96
C CYS A 145 0.09 -18.61 6.34
N ASN A 146 -0.16 -17.86 7.42
CA ASN A 146 0.14 -18.28 8.79
C ASN A 146 -1.02 -17.89 9.74
N PRO A 147 -2.13 -18.66 9.78
CA PRO A 147 -3.38 -18.22 10.39
C PRO A 147 -3.40 -18.19 11.93
N GLU A 148 -2.33 -18.61 12.60
CA GLU A 148 -2.28 -18.68 14.06
C GLU A 148 -2.12 -17.30 14.73
N ASN A 149 -2.71 -17.13 15.91
CA ASN A 149 -2.58 -15.93 16.75
C ASN A 149 -2.93 -14.60 16.06
N ARG A 150 -3.83 -14.66 15.07
CA ARG A 150 -4.25 -13.51 14.26
C ARG A 150 -5.32 -12.66 14.93
N ALA A 151 -5.29 -11.38 14.59
CA ALA A 151 -6.32 -10.44 14.97
C ALA A 151 -7.66 -10.82 14.34
N THR A 152 -8.75 -10.56 15.06
CA THR A 152 -10.09 -10.78 14.53
C THR A 152 -10.38 -9.80 13.38
N PRO A 153 -11.32 -10.11 12.47
CA PRO A 153 -11.72 -9.17 11.42
C PRO A 153 -12.16 -7.81 11.97
N ARG A 154 -12.82 -7.80 13.13
CA ARG A 154 -13.21 -6.57 13.82
C ARG A 154 -12.01 -5.74 14.27
N GLN A 155 -10.98 -6.38 14.84
CA GLN A 155 -9.75 -5.69 15.23
C GLN A 155 -9.00 -5.13 14.02
N LEU A 156 -8.84 -5.91 12.95
CA LEU A 156 -8.18 -5.46 11.72
C LEU A 156 -8.94 -4.29 11.08
N PHE A 157 -10.26 -4.37 11.01
CA PHE A 157 -11.08 -3.27 10.48
C PHE A 157 -10.97 -2.01 11.33
N ASN A 158 -10.97 -2.15 12.66
CA ASN A 158 -10.77 -1.02 13.57
C ASN A 158 -9.38 -0.39 13.35
N TRP A 159 -8.31 -1.17 13.26
CA TRP A 159 -6.95 -0.65 13.07
C TRP A 159 -6.69 -0.10 11.67
N ALA A 160 -7.51 -0.46 10.68
CA ALA A 160 -7.49 0.17 9.36
C ALA A 160 -8.08 1.59 9.37
N LEU A 161 -8.96 1.89 10.33
CA LEU A 161 -9.67 3.18 10.45
C LEU A 161 -9.27 4.00 11.68
N GLU A 162 -8.53 3.43 12.62
CA GLU A 162 -8.04 4.15 13.79
C GLU A 162 -6.62 3.69 14.10
N PRO A 163 -5.72 4.61 14.50
CA PRO A 163 -4.35 4.27 14.81
C PRO A 163 -4.28 3.26 15.97
N ALA A 164 -3.69 2.10 15.71
CA ALA A 164 -3.44 1.09 16.74
C ALA A 164 -2.32 1.54 17.69
N GLU A 165 -2.20 0.88 18.85
CA GLU A 165 -1.06 1.05 19.76
C GLU A 165 0.25 0.54 19.14
N ASP A 166 1.38 1.04 19.62
CA ASP A 166 2.70 0.74 19.05
C ASP A 166 3.03 -0.76 19.10
N GLU A 167 2.65 -1.46 20.17
CA GLU A 167 2.85 -2.91 20.30
C GLU A 167 2.03 -3.70 19.27
N VAL A 168 0.85 -3.17 18.89
CA VAL A 168 0.03 -3.76 17.82
C VAL A 168 0.70 -3.54 16.47
N LEU A 169 1.24 -2.34 16.21
CA LEU A 169 1.96 -2.05 14.97
C LEU A 169 3.22 -2.92 14.82
N ASP A 170 3.98 -3.11 15.91
CA ASP A 170 5.11 -4.05 15.94
C ASP A 170 4.68 -5.48 15.62
N LYS A 171 3.60 -5.94 16.27
CA LYS A 171 3.08 -7.28 16.02
C LYS A 171 2.61 -7.45 14.57
N LEU A 172 1.90 -6.48 14.00
CA LEU A 172 1.47 -6.53 12.59
C LEU A 172 2.67 -6.56 11.64
N TYR A 173 3.72 -5.81 11.94
CA TYR A 173 4.97 -5.82 11.19
C TYR A 173 5.64 -7.20 11.21
N GLU A 174 5.81 -7.80 12.39
CA GLU A 174 6.39 -9.15 12.54
C GLU A 174 5.56 -10.22 11.84
N LEU A 175 4.24 -10.16 11.98
CA LEU A 175 3.32 -11.08 11.31
C LEU A 175 3.44 -11.02 9.79
N GLY A 176 3.63 -9.83 9.22
CA GLY A 176 3.88 -9.66 7.78
C GLY A 176 5.17 -10.33 7.30
N TYR A 177 6.24 -10.28 8.11
CA TYR A 177 7.47 -11.03 7.82
C TYR A 177 7.26 -12.54 7.89
N GLN A 178 6.49 -13.02 8.87
CA GLN A 178 6.17 -14.45 8.98
C GLN A 178 5.34 -14.93 7.79
N ASP A 179 4.35 -14.15 7.35
CA ASP A 179 3.54 -14.47 6.16
C ASP A 179 4.41 -14.57 4.91
N ALA A 180 5.34 -13.62 4.73
CA ALA A 180 6.28 -13.63 3.62
C ALA A 180 7.26 -14.81 3.69
N ALA A 181 7.71 -15.20 4.89
CA ALA A 181 8.60 -16.34 5.08
C ALA A 181 7.92 -17.66 4.71
N VAL A 182 6.69 -17.89 5.17
CA VAL A 182 5.91 -19.08 4.81
C VAL A 182 5.66 -19.15 3.31
N TRP A 183 5.32 -18.01 2.68
CA TRP A 183 5.17 -17.96 1.23
C TRP A 183 6.49 -18.28 0.50
N ALA A 184 7.62 -17.75 0.96
CA ALA A 184 8.93 -17.99 0.33
C ALA A 184 9.38 -19.46 0.43
N GLU A 185 9.12 -20.13 1.56
CA GLU A 185 9.41 -21.57 1.72
C GLU A 185 8.62 -22.44 0.74
N GLN A 186 7.39 -22.03 0.40
CA GLN A 186 6.52 -22.72 -0.55
C GLN A 186 6.84 -22.38 -2.02
N ASN A 187 7.61 -21.32 -2.27
CA ASN A 187 7.94 -20.81 -3.60
C ASN A 187 9.47 -20.65 -3.74
N PRO A 188 10.25 -21.73 -3.64
CA PRO A 188 11.71 -21.66 -3.75
C PRO A 188 12.12 -21.18 -5.15
N PRO A 189 13.22 -20.41 -5.27
CA PRO A 189 13.63 -19.78 -6.53
C PRO A 189 13.91 -20.76 -7.69
N GLU A 190 14.08 -22.05 -7.40
CA GLU A 190 14.32 -23.10 -8.41
C GLU A 190 13.08 -23.49 -9.23
N SER A 191 11.86 -23.03 -8.88
CA SER A 191 10.68 -23.22 -9.72
C SER A 191 10.52 -22.21 -10.89
N THR A 192 11.45 -21.26 -11.04
CA THR A 192 11.31 -20.12 -11.96
C THR A 192 12.33 -20.10 -13.11
N VAL A 193 13.21 -21.09 -13.24
CA VAL A 193 14.08 -21.20 -14.43
C VAL A 193 13.53 -22.25 -15.39
N LYS A 194 12.51 -21.87 -16.19
CA LYS A 194 12.30 -22.55 -17.47
C LYS A 194 13.45 -22.16 -18.38
N ILE A 195 14.48 -23.00 -18.43
CA ILE A 195 15.50 -22.93 -19.46
C ILE A 195 14.77 -23.15 -20.79
N GLU A 196 14.57 -22.07 -21.56
CA GLU A 196 14.33 -22.19 -22.99
C GLU A 196 15.55 -22.89 -23.58
N GLN A 197 15.47 -24.20 -23.75
CA GLN A 197 16.34 -24.91 -24.66
C GLN A 197 16.01 -24.38 -26.06
N LEU A 198 16.79 -23.40 -26.53
CA LEU A 198 16.98 -23.17 -27.95
C LEU A 198 17.59 -24.45 -28.53
N GLY A 199 16.72 -25.31 -29.06
CA GLY A 199 17.11 -26.35 -29.99
C GLY A 199 17.64 -25.68 -31.25
N THR A 200 18.96 -25.71 -31.41
CA THR A 200 19.58 -25.72 -32.72
C THR A 200 19.25 -27.06 -33.37
N ASP A 201 18.54 -27.03 -34.50
CA ASP A 201 18.76 -27.86 -35.69
C ASP A 201 18.06 -27.18 -36.88
#